data_AF-A0A534M1Z2-F1
#
_entry.id   AF-A0A534M1Z2-F1
#
_cell.length_a   1.000
_cell.length_b   1.000
_cell.length_c   1.000
_cell.angle_alpha   90.00
_cell.angle_beta   90.00
_cell.angle_gamma   90.00
#
_symmetry.space_group_name_H-M   'P 1'
#
loop_
_entity.id
_entity.type
_entity.pdbx_description
1 polymer ?
#
loop_
_entity_poly.entity_id
_entity_poly.type
_entity_poly.pdbx_seq_one_letter_code
_entity_poly.pdbx_strand_id
1 'polypeptide(L)' 'LLREASVRLGFPLGYVPYAIPKGIFVTSINGTTNGDGGSYWQYWVNGMYGTVAADHAVLHDGDAVLWTFSVPQEG' A
#
# COMPACT_ATOMS: atom_id res chain seq x y z
N LEU A 1 -2.51 -10.68 -0.51
CA LEU A 1 -2.61 -9.98 -1.82
C LEU A 1 -1.33 -9.27 -2.29
N LEU A 2 -0.97 -8.05 -1.86
CA LEU A 2 0.16 -7.31 -2.47
C LEU A 2 1.50 -8.07 -2.40
N ARG A 3 1.79 -8.73 -1.26
CA ARG A 3 2.97 -9.58 -1.10
C ARG A 3 2.98 -10.78 -2.04
N GLU A 4 1.83 -11.41 -2.27
CA GLU A 4 1.72 -12.52 -3.22
C GLU A 4 1.92 -12.02 -4.66
N ALA A 5 1.37 -10.84 -5.00
CA ALA A 5 1.58 -10.22 -6.29
C ALA A 5 3.05 -9.89 -6.53
N SER A 6 3.77 -9.38 -5.52
CA SER A 6 5.23 -9.13 -5.57
C SER A 6 6.00 -10.39 -5.92
N VAL A 7 5.71 -11.51 -5.26
CA VAL A 7 6.35 -12.80 -5.53
C VAL A 7 5.99 -13.31 -6.93
N ARG A 8 4.71 -13.26 -7.31
CA ARG A 8 4.22 -13.82 -8.57
C ARG A 8 4.70 -13.03 -9.79
N LEU A 9 4.77 -11.71 -9.67
CA LEU A 9 5.11 -10.79 -10.77
C LEU A 9 6.58 -10.36 -10.76
N GLY A 10 7.34 -10.71 -9.70
CA GLY A 10 8.78 -10.50 -9.65
C GLY A 10 9.20 -9.04 -9.43
N PHE A 11 8.44 -8.27 -8.64
CA PHE A 11 8.82 -6.90 -8.26
C PHE A 11 9.22 -6.80 -6.79
N PRO A 12 10.23 -5.98 -6.44
CA PRO A 12 10.61 -5.76 -5.05
C PRO A 12 9.50 -5.02 -4.29
N LEU A 13 9.27 -5.44 -3.04
CA LEU A 13 8.28 -4.85 -2.14
C LEU A 13 8.93 -4.59 -0.78
N GLY A 14 8.90 -3.33 -0.34
CA GLY A 14 9.33 -2.91 0.99
C GLY A 14 8.13 -2.63 1.88
N TYR A 15 8.19 -3.10 3.13
CA TYR A 15 7.19 -2.81 4.15
C TYR A 15 7.79 -2.90 5.55
N VAL A 16 7.19 -2.19 6.50
CA VAL A 16 7.57 -2.21 7.92
C VAL A 16 6.36 -2.53 8.80
N PRO A 17 6.50 -3.41 9.81
CA PRO A 17 5.48 -3.61 10.81
C PRO A 17 5.57 -2.55 11.91
N TYR A 18 4.45 -1.91 12.20
CA TYR A 18 4.28 -1.07 13.38
C TYR A 18 3.61 -1.86 14.51
N ALA A 19 4.10 -1.63 15.74
CA ALA A 19 3.52 -2.24 16.94
C ALA A 19 2.33 -1.43 17.46
N ILE A 20 2.38 -0.10 17.39
CA ILE A 20 1.33 0.81 17.89
C ILE A 20 1.25 2.06 16.96
N PRO A 21 0.10 2.33 16.30
CA PRO A 21 -0.98 1.38 16.08
C PRO A 21 -0.45 0.15 15.31
N LYS A 22 -0.97 -1.04 15.62
CA LYS A 22 -0.54 -2.27 14.95
C LYS A 22 -0.93 -2.19 13.46
N GLY A 23 -0.01 -2.55 12.58
CA GLY A 23 -0.27 -2.65 11.15
C GLY A 23 0.99 -2.68 10.29
N ILE A 24 0.82 -2.96 9.00
CA ILE A 24 1.89 -2.99 8.01
C ILE A 24 1.83 -1.71 7.17
N PHE A 25 2.96 -0.99 7.14
CA PHE A 25 3.15 0.16 6.28
C PHE A 25 4.02 -0.21 5.09
N VAL A 26 3.49 -0.01 3.88
CA VAL A 26 4.24 -0.24 2.63
C VAL A 26 5.18 0.95 2.40
N THR A 27 6.46 0.67 2.27
CA THR A 27 7.52 1.69 2.13
C THR A 27 8.05 1.79 0.71
N SER A 28 7.96 0.73 -0.09
CA SER A 28 8.35 0.75 -1.50
C SER A 28 7.64 -0.30 -2.33
N ILE A 29 7.34 0.02 -3.58
CA ILE A 29 6.83 -0.91 -4.59
C ILE A 29 7.66 -0.73 -5.86
N ASN A 30 8.21 -1.83 -6.37
CA ASN A 30 8.97 -1.87 -7.61
C ASN A 30 10.14 -0.87 -7.69
N GLY A 31 10.80 -0.61 -6.54
CA GLY A 31 11.95 0.29 -6.44
C GLY A 31 11.60 1.75 -6.11
N THR A 32 10.36 2.17 -6.32
CA THR A 32 9.90 3.51 -5.90
C THR A 32 9.63 3.52 -4.40
N THR A 33 10.28 4.43 -3.68
CA THR A 33 10.27 4.50 -2.21
C THR A 33 9.55 5.76 -1.73
N ASN A 34 8.81 5.64 -0.63
CA ASN A 34 8.13 6.77 0.01
C ASN A 34 9.10 7.92 0.34
N GLY A 35 8.57 9.14 0.29
CA GLY A 35 9.32 10.37 0.58
C GLY A 35 9.97 11.01 -0.64
N ASP A 36 10.11 10.28 -1.76
CA ASP A 36 10.59 10.88 -3.02
C ASP A 36 9.61 11.94 -3.53
N GLY A 37 10.09 13.19 -3.64
CA GLY A 37 9.26 14.35 -3.99
C GLY A 37 8.06 14.58 -3.07
N GLY A 38 8.10 14.09 -1.82
CA GLY A 38 6.97 14.15 -0.88
C GLY A 38 5.83 13.18 -1.18
N SER A 39 6.04 12.25 -2.12
CA SER A 39 5.04 11.25 -2.50
C SER A 39 5.10 10.00 -1.62
N TYR A 40 3.94 9.39 -1.41
CA TYR A 40 3.78 8.18 -0.61
C TYR A 40 2.89 7.17 -1.33
N TRP A 41 3.21 5.89 -1.14
CA TRP A 41 2.37 4.79 -1.55
C TRP A 41 1.10 4.78 -0.73
N GLN A 42 -0.01 4.91 -1.44
CA GLN A 42 -1.37 4.89 -0.93
C GLN A 42 -2.13 3.75 -1.61
N TYR A 43 -3.20 3.27 -0.98
CA TYR A 43 -4.03 2.22 -1.56
C TYR A 43 -5.52 2.58 -1.55
N TRP A 44 -6.25 1.98 -2.50
CA TRP A 44 -7.69 2.09 -2.64
C TRP A 44 -8.29 0.70 -2.81
N VAL A 45 -9.49 0.50 -2.27
CA VAL A 45 -10.31 -0.69 -2.49
C VAL A 45 -11.59 -0.25 -3.18
N ASN A 46 -11.84 -0.74 -4.39
CA ASN A 46 -13.00 -0.36 -5.21
C ASN A 46 -13.16 1.17 -5.36
N GLY A 47 -12.04 1.87 -5.53
CA GLY A 47 -12.00 3.33 -5.67
C GLY A 47 -12.12 4.12 -4.36
N MET A 48 -12.32 3.46 -3.22
CA MET A 48 -12.35 4.10 -1.90
C MET A 48 -10.96 4.10 -1.28
N TYR A 49 -10.54 5.27 -0.77
CA TYR A 49 -9.24 5.42 -0.11
C TYR A 49 -9.13 4.54 1.14
N GLY A 50 -7.98 3.88 1.29
CA GLY A 50 -7.67 3.04 2.43
C GLY A 50 -7.46 3.84 3.72
N THR A 51 -8.37 3.70 4.68
CA THR A 51 -8.31 4.42 5.97
C THR A 51 -7.67 3.63 7.11
N VAL A 52 -7.30 2.37 6.87
CA VAL A 52 -6.62 1.49 7.83
C VAL A 52 -5.28 1.03 7.28
N ALA A 53 -4.45 0.38 8.10
CA ALA A 53 -3.23 -0.27 7.61
C ALA A 53 -3.57 -1.34 6.55
N ALA A 54 -2.67 -1.54 5.58
CA ALA A 54 -2.97 -2.37 4.41
C ALA A 54 -3.24 -3.85 4.76
N ASP A 55 -2.70 -4.33 5.88
CA ASP A 55 -2.95 -5.68 6.42
C ASP A 55 -4.27 -5.81 7.19
N HIS A 56 -4.92 -4.70 7.51
CA HIS A 56 -6.23 -4.66 8.18
C HIS A 56 -7.39 -4.45 7.20
N ALA A 57 -7.12 -4.13 5.94
CA ALA A 57 -8.14 -3.99 4.91
C ALA A 57 -8.79 -5.36 4.64
N VAL A 58 -10.09 -5.47 4.91
CA VAL A 58 -10.88 -6.66 4.58
C VAL A 58 -11.24 -6.59 3.10
N LEU A 59 -10.92 -7.66 2.37
CA LEU A 59 -11.19 -7.81 0.94
C LEU A 59 -12.15 -8.98 0.72
N HIS A 60 -12.98 -8.84 -0.30
CA HIS A 60 -13.87 -9.89 -0.79
C HIS A 60 -13.52 -10.23 -2.24
N ASP A 61 -13.96 -11.41 -2.69
CA ASP A 61 -13.78 -11.83 -4.08
C ASP A 61 -14.44 -10.81 -5.02
N GLY A 62 -13.68 -10.38 -6.02
CA GLY A 62 -14.09 -9.34 -6.97
C GLY A 62 -13.64 -7.92 -6.60
N ASP A 63 -13.12 -7.70 -5.39
CA ASP A 63 -12.57 -6.39 -5.02
C ASP A 63 -11.32 -6.04 -5.85
N ALA A 64 -11.26 -4.78 -6.30
CA ALA A 64 -10.11 -4.21 -6.98
C ALA A 64 -9.26 -3.39 -5.99
N VAL A 65 -7.99 -3.75 -5.86
CA VAL A 65 -7.02 -2.98 -5.07
C VAL A 65 -6.10 -2.19 -6.00
N LEU A 66 -6.09 -0.87 -5.84
CA LEU A 66 -5.20 0.03 -6.57
C LEU A 66 -4.14 0.59 -5.61
N TRP A 67 -2.88 0.64 -6.07
CA TRP A 67 -1.79 1.34 -5.39
C TRP A 67 -1.35 2.54 -6.23
N THR A 68 -1.25 3.70 -5.61
CA THR A 68 -0.85 4.95 -6.27
C THR A 68 0.31 5.58 -5.49
N PHE A 69 1.29 6.11 -6.23
CA PHE A 69 2.37 6.91 -5.67
C PHE A 69 2.09 8.38 -5.95
N SER A 70 1.68 9.12 -4.92
CA SER A 70 1.36 10.54 -5.06
C SER A 70 1.66 11.30 -3.78
N VAL A 71 1.82 12.62 -3.91
CA VAL A 71 1.82 13.52 -2.75
C VAL A 71 0.47 13.37 -2.05
N PRO A 72 0.44 13.13 -0.73
CA PRO A 72 -0.80 13.13 0.03
C PRO A 72 -1.52 14.45 -0.22
N GLN A 73 -2.80 14.42 -0.61
CA GLN A 73 -3.57 15.65 -0.67
C GLN A 73 -3.67 16.19 0.76
N GLU A 74 -3.13 17.39 0.99
CA GLU A 74 -3.42 18.11 2.21
C GLU A 74 -4.93 18.33 2.27
N GLY A 75 -5.53 17.88 3.37
CA GLY A 75 -6.96 18.04 3.63
C GLY A 75 -7.33 19.49 3.97
#